data_AF-A0A1Z5L3Z6-F1
#
_entry.id   AF-A0A1Z5L3Z6-F1
#
_cell.length_a   1.000
_cell.length_b   1.000
_cell.length_c   1.000
_cell.angle_alpha   90.00
_cell.angle_beta   90.00
_cell.angle_gamma   90.00
#
_symmetry.space_group_name_H-M   'P 1'
#
loop_
_entity.id
_entity.type
_entity.pdbx_description
1 polymer ?
#
loop_
_entity_poly.entity_id
_entity_poly.type
_entity_poly.pdbx_seq_one_letter_code
_entity_poly.pdbx_strand_id
1 'polypeptide(L)'
;MINPVESEGLVHAFCDKLVKASSNRMGVLCVRVLQNLYEAINPNSALRYDVYYNLVKVALKTDMITSVFSDLTKLKTWLHDLEIPIPRVQKLLRLLHEALIENRQSELASKVMIELLSTYTEDNASQARDDAHRCIVSCLADPSTFLLDHLLPLKPVRFLEGELIHDLLTIFVAEKLSAYLQFYQANRDFITSLGLSHEQNMHKMRLLTLVQMAESQKGLVMTPIVASCRAWRILPRFCRITCSH
;
A
#
# COMPACT_ATOMS: atom_id res chain seq x y z
N MET A 1 -3.20 28.40 -35.64
CA MET A 1 -3.46 26.96 -35.47
C MET A 1 -2.19 26.34 -34.93
N ILE A 2 -2.15 25.96 -33.66
CA ILE A 2 -0.99 25.30 -33.05
C ILE A 2 -1.07 23.83 -33.45
N ASN A 3 -0.03 23.28 -34.08
CA ASN A 3 -0.01 21.87 -34.47
C ASN A 3 -0.12 20.99 -33.22
N PRO A 4 -0.99 19.95 -33.21
CA PRO A 4 -1.18 19.07 -32.05
C PRO A 4 0.15 18.50 -31.52
N VAL A 5 1.05 18.09 -32.43
CA VAL A 5 2.34 17.46 -32.10
C VAL A 5 3.33 18.44 -31.43
N GLU A 6 3.30 19.72 -31.79
CA GLU A 6 4.14 20.74 -31.14
C GLU A 6 3.63 21.10 -29.74
N SER A 7 2.30 21.06 -29.56
CA SER A 7 1.67 21.28 -28.26
C SER A 7 2.00 20.16 -27.27
N GLU A 8 2.08 18.91 -27.72
CA GLU A 8 2.48 17.77 -26.90
C GLU A 8 3.92 17.93 -26.39
N GLY A 9 4.87 18.23 -27.29
CA GLY A 9 6.26 18.46 -26.93
C GLY A 9 6.46 19.65 -25.98
N LEU A 10 5.69 20.73 -26.15
CA LEU A 10 5.71 21.88 -25.26
C LEU A 10 5.16 21.54 -23.86
N VAL A 11 4.09 20.76 -23.77
CA VAL A 11 3.51 20.31 -22.50
C VAL A 11 4.52 19.43 -21.75
N HIS A 12 5.17 18.48 -22.43
CA HIS A 12 6.22 17.67 -21.82
C HIS A 12 7.41 18.51 -21.32
N ALA A 13 7.90 19.44 -22.15
CA ALA A 13 9.00 20.33 -21.77
C ALA A 13 8.61 21.26 -20.59
N PHE A 14 7.35 21.68 -20.52
CA PHE A 14 6.81 22.47 -19.43
C PHE A 14 6.70 21.65 -18.13
N CYS A 15 6.13 20.45 -18.20
CA CYS A 15 6.07 19.51 -17.08
C CYS A 15 7.48 19.19 -16.54
N ASP A 16 8.45 18.93 -17.41
CA ASP A 16 9.83 18.66 -17.01
C ASP A 16 10.49 19.86 -16.32
N LYS A 17 10.24 21.08 -16.81
CA LYS A 17 10.72 22.30 -16.14
C LYS A 17 10.08 22.48 -14.77
N LEU A 18 8.79 22.19 -14.61
CA LEU A 18 8.09 22.27 -13.33
C LEU A 18 8.55 21.20 -12.34
N VAL A 19 8.82 19.97 -12.80
CA VAL A 19 9.39 18.89 -11.97
C VAL A 19 10.80 19.23 -11.46
N LYS A 20 11.56 20.02 -12.22
CA LYS A 20 12.87 20.54 -11.78
C LYS A 20 12.71 21.71 -10.80
N ALA A 21 11.78 22.63 -11.08
CA ALA A 21 11.52 23.82 -10.26
C ALA A 21 10.82 23.53 -8.92
N SER A 22 10.18 22.37 -8.78
CA SER A 22 9.44 21.98 -7.56
C SER A 22 10.31 21.74 -6.33
N SER A 23 11.63 21.69 -6.49
CA SER A 23 12.62 21.62 -5.40
C SER A 23 12.78 22.92 -4.61
N ASN A 24 12.16 24.02 -5.07
CA ASN A 24 12.29 25.34 -4.48
C ASN A 24 10.98 25.76 -3.78
N ARG A 25 10.94 26.96 -3.18
CA ARG A 25 9.74 27.59 -2.55
C ARG A 25 8.48 27.63 -3.44
N MET A 26 8.62 27.30 -4.72
CA MET A 26 7.58 27.28 -5.76
C MET A 26 6.88 25.93 -5.92
N GLY A 27 7.22 24.88 -5.15
CA GLY A 27 6.65 23.54 -5.28
C GLY A 27 5.11 23.52 -5.26
N VAL A 28 4.49 24.23 -4.31
CA VAL A 28 3.02 24.33 -4.19
C VAL A 28 2.39 25.01 -5.41
N LEU A 29 3.06 26.02 -5.98
CA LEU A 29 2.60 26.69 -7.20
C LEU A 29 2.73 25.77 -8.42
N CYS A 30 3.79 24.96 -8.49
CA CYS A 30 3.96 23.97 -9.55
C CYS A 30 2.83 22.93 -9.53
N VAL A 31 2.44 22.43 -8.34
CA VAL A 31 1.30 21.53 -8.18
C VAL A 31 0.02 22.20 -8.69
N ARG A 32 -0.28 23.43 -8.25
CA ARG A 32 -1.50 24.14 -8.64
C ARG A 32 -1.56 24.41 -10.14
N VAL A 33 -0.45 24.81 -10.75
CA VAL A 33 -0.37 25.05 -12.20
C VAL A 33 -0.59 23.75 -12.98
N LEU A 34 0.04 22.65 -12.56
CA LEU A 34 -0.15 21.34 -13.20
C LEU A 34 -1.57 20.81 -13.01
N GLN A 35 -2.20 21.06 -11.87
CA GLN A 35 -3.58 20.68 -11.60
C GLN A 35 -4.56 21.44 -12.50
N ASN A 36 -4.38 22.76 -12.63
CA ASN A 36 -5.15 23.57 -13.58
C ASN A 36 -4.92 23.11 -15.04
N LEU A 37 -3.70 22.71 -15.39
CA LEU A 37 -3.39 22.17 -16.71
C LEU A 37 -4.10 20.83 -16.95
N TYR A 38 -4.11 19.95 -15.95
CA TYR A 38 -4.83 18.67 -16.00
C TYR A 38 -6.34 18.87 -16.18
N GLU A 39 -6.92 19.88 -15.53
CA GLU A 39 -8.34 20.25 -15.69
C GLU A 39 -8.65 20.87 -17.06
N ALA A 40 -7.70 21.63 -17.62
CA ALA A 40 -7.85 22.29 -18.92
C ALA A 40 -7.70 21.33 -20.12
N ILE A 41 -7.04 20.17 -19.94
CA ILE A 41 -6.83 19.19 -21.01
C ILE A 41 -8.08 18.32 -21.20
N ASN A 42 -8.45 18.10 -22.46
CA ASN A 42 -9.58 17.23 -22.82
C ASN A 42 -9.47 15.84 -22.17
N PRO A 43 -10.59 15.29 -21.67
CA PRO A 43 -10.61 14.04 -20.92
C PRO A 43 -10.08 12.84 -21.71
N ASN A 44 -10.18 12.85 -23.04
CA ASN A 44 -9.77 11.75 -23.92
C ASN A 44 -8.37 11.91 -24.53
N SER A 45 -7.58 12.90 -24.11
CA SER A 45 -6.23 13.09 -24.64
C SER A 45 -5.21 12.20 -23.94
N ALA A 46 -4.35 11.52 -24.71
CA ALA A 46 -3.25 10.71 -24.18
C ALA A 46 -2.28 11.54 -23.31
N LEU A 47 -2.17 12.85 -23.57
CA LEU A 47 -1.38 13.80 -22.78
C LEU A 47 -1.80 13.87 -21.31
N ARG A 48 -3.06 13.55 -21.02
CA ARG A 48 -3.61 13.64 -19.68
C ARG A 48 -2.91 12.67 -18.72
N TYR A 49 -2.47 11.52 -19.23
CA TYR A 49 -1.61 10.59 -18.49
C TYR A 49 -0.26 11.22 -18.12
N ASP A 50 0.42 11.83 -19.09
CA ASP A 50 1.75 12.36 -18.87
C ASP A 50 1.75 13.58 -17.95
N VAL A 51 0.72 14.44 -18.05
CA VAL A 51 0.52 15.56 -17.11
C VAL A 51 0.21 15.04 -15.70
N TYR A 52 -0.67 14.05 -15.57
CA TYR A 52 -0.99 13.46 -14.26
C TYR A 52 0.22 12.76 -13.63
N TYR A 53 0.99 12.01 -14.42
CA TYR A 53 2.22 11.36 -13.98
C TYR A 53 3.24 12.39 -13.44
N ASN A 54 3.42 13.50 -14.16
CA ASN A 54 4.29 14.58 -13.71
C ASN A 54 3.73 15.32 -12.49
N LEU A 55 2.41 15.50 -12.40
CA LEU A 55 1.74 16.07 -11.24
C LEU A 55 2.00 15.22 -9.99
N VAL A 56 1.85 13.89 -10.06
CA VAL A 56 2.16 12.96 -8.95
C VAL A 56 3.64 13.04 -8.58
N LYS A 57 4.54 13.11 -9.56
CA LYS A 57 5.99 13.25 -9.33
C LYS A 57 6.36 14.57 -8.65
N VAL A 58 5.67 15.66 -8.97
CA VAL A 58 5.83 16.95 -8.27
C VAL A 58 5.26 16.84 -6.86
N ALA A 59 4.06 16.28 -6.71
CA ALA A 59 3.38 16.13 -5.43
C ALA A 59 4.18 15.29 -4.43
N LEU A 60 4.89 14.25 -4.92
CA LEU A 60 5.85 13.45 -4.15
C LEU A 60 6.97 14.30 -3.55
N LYS A 61 7.50 15.28 -4.29
CA LYS A 61 8.61 16.13 -3.81
C LYS A 61 8.15 17.23 -2.84
N THR A 62 6.87 17.56 -2.86
CA THR A 62 6.31 18.69 -2.10
C THR A 62 5.41 18.24 -0.94
N ASP A 63 5.27 16.93 -0.71
CA ASP A 63 4.37 16.33 0.28
C ASP A 63 2.91 16.81 0.17
N MET A 64 2.44 17.00 -1.06
CA MET A 64 1.08 17.51 -1.36
C MET A 64 0.19 16.43 -2.00
N ILE A 65 0.54 15.15 -1.88
CA ILE A 65 -0.18 14.07 -2.58
C ILE A 65 -1.66 14.01 -2.16
N THR A 66 -1.97 14.38 -0.93
CA THR A 66 -3.34 14.39 -0.37
C THR A 66 -4.27 15.38 -1.07
N SER A 67 -3.71 16.41 -1.71
CA SER A 67 -4.46 17.39 -2.50
C SER A 67 -4.69 16.95 -3.96
N VAL A 68 -3.86 16.03 -4.45
CA VAL A 68 -3.83 15.58 -5.85
C VAL A 68 -4.54 14.24 -6.02
N PHE A 69 -4.37 13.34 -5.07
CA PHE A 69 -4.94 12.00 -5.10
C PHE A 69 -5.79 11.76 -3.86
N SER A 70 -7.06 11.45 -4.08
CA SER A 70 -8.04 11.20 -3.03
C SER A 70 -8.83 9.91 -3.22
N ASP A 71 -8.93 9.38 -4.44
CA ASP A 71 -9.76 8.22 -4.73
C ASP A 71 -9.15 7.31 -5.81
N LEU A 72 -8.88 6.06 -5.43
CA LEU A 72 -8.37 5.01 -6.30
C LEU A 72 -9.41 4.55 -7.32
N THR A 73 -10.69 4.56 -6.95
CA THR A 73 -11.78 4.08 -7.80
C THR A 73 -11.93 4.96 -9.03
N LYS A 74 -11.88 6.29 -8.82
CA LYS A 74 -11.91 7.28 -9.91
C LYS A 74 -10.70 7.16 -10.81
N LEU A 75 -9.51 6.94 -10.24
CA LEU A 75 -8.30 6.72 -11.00
C LEU A 75 -8.44 5.47 -11.89
N LYS A 76 -8.99 4.38 -11.36
CA LYS A 76 -9.20 3.12 -12.11
C LYS A 76 -10.13 3.31 -13.30
N THR A 77 -11.31 3.92 -13.08
CA THR A 77 -12.25 4.21 -14.16
C THR A 77 -11.58 5.08 -15.23
N TRP A 78 -10.88 6.12 -14.81
CA TRP A 78 -10.18 7.02 -15.73
C TRP A 78 -9.05 6.34 -16.52
N LEU A 79 -8.26 5.46 -15.89
CA LEU A 79 -7.22 4.69 -16.57
C LEU A 79 -7.80 3.70 -17.59
N HIS A 80 -8.96 3.11 -17.28
CA HIS A 80 -9.69 2.23 -18.18
C HIS A 80 -10.30 3.01 -19.35
N ASP A 81 -10.95 4.15 -19.10
CA ASP A 81 -11.56 5.00 -20.13
C ASP A 81 -10.53 5.56 -21.13
N LEU A 82 -9.28 5.74 -20.69
CA LEU A 82 -8.17 6.17 -21.53
C LEU A 82 -7.45 5.01 -22.25
N GLU A 83 -7.85 3.76 -22.03
CA GLU A 83 -7.24 2.55 -22.61
C GLU A 83 -5.70 2.53 -22.49
N ILE A 84 -5.18 2.93 -21.32
CA ILE A 84 -3.73 3.06 -21.12
C ILE A 84 -3.07 1.68 -21.05
N PRO A 85 -1.91 1.47 -21.72
CA PRO A 85 -1.18 0.21 -21.62
C PRO A 85 -0.76 -0.08 -20.17
N ILE A 86 -0.96 -1.34 -19.75
CA ILE A 86 -0.63 -1.89 -18.42
C ILE A 86 0.75 -1.44 -17.89
N PRO A 87 1.87 -1.47 -18.64
CA PRO A 87 3.17 -1.04 -18.11
C PRO A 87 3.21 0.44 -17.69
N ARG A 88 2.44 1.32 -18.36
CA ARG A 88 2.30 2.72 -17.95
C ARG A 88 1.47 2.84 -16.68
N VAL A 89 0.39 2.08 -16.57
CA VAL A 89 -0.42 2.02 -15.34
C VAL A 89 0.43 1.58 -14.15
N GLN A 90 1.21 0.51 -14.30
CA GLN A 90 2.10 0.00 -13.26
C GLN A 90 3.12 1.04 -12.81
N LYS A 91 3.74 1.76 -13.76
CA LYS A 91 4.70 2.82 -13.45
C LYS A 91 4.08 3.97 -12.65
N LEU A 92 2.83 4.32 -12.95
CA LEU A 92 2.09 5.37 -12.22
C LEU A 92 1.73 4.89 -10.81
N LEU A 93 1.19 3.68 -10.67
CA LEU A 93 0.80 3.11 -9.38
C LEU A 93 2.01 2.96 -8.44
N ARG A 94 3.19 2.58 -8.95
CA ARG A 94 4.44 2.53 -8.16
C ARG A 94 4.81 3.89 -7.59
N LEU A 95 4.80 4.95 -8.42
CA LEU A 95 5.07 6.32 -7.95
C LEU A 95 4.03 6.80 -6.94
N LEU A 96 2.76 6.47 -7.18
CA LEU A 96 1.68 6.86 -6.28
C LEU A 96 1.83 6.18 -4.92
N HIS A 97 2.17 4.90 -4.90
CA HIS A 97 2.47 4.16 -3.67
C HIS A 97 3.63 4.81 -2.89
N GLU A 98 4.74 5.12 -3.55
CA GLU A 98 5.88 5.81 -2.93
C GLU A 98 5.46 7.16 -2.32
N ALA A 99 4.66 7.94 -3.05
CA ALA A 99 4.14 9.22 -2.57
C ALA A 99 3.19 9.08 -1.37
N LEU A 100 2.38 8.03 -1.33
CA LEU A 100 1.46 7.78 -0.22
C LEU A 100 2.19 7.30 1.04
N ILE A 101 3.27 6.53 0.90
CA ILE A 101 4.12 6.13 2.03
C ILE A 101 4.79 7.36 2.66
N GLU A 102 5.38 8.25 1.87
CA GLU A 102 6.05 9.45 2.38
C GLU A 102 5.07 10.36 3.14
N ASN A 103 3.84 10.46 2.64
CA ASN A 103 2.76 11.23 3.27
C ASN A 103 2.03 10.49 4.41
N ARG A 104 2.54 9.34 4.87
CA ARG A 104 1.98 8.53 5.96
C ARG A 104 0.54 8.07 5.75
N GLN A 105 0.12 7.91 4.49
CA GLN A 105 -1.20 7.38 4.13
C GLN A 105 -1.16 5.87 3.86
N SER A 106 -0.79 5.09 4.87
CA SER A 106 -0.54 3.64 4.76
C SER A 106 -1.74 2.84 4.24
N GLU A 107 -2.97 3.22 4.62
CA GLU A 107 -4.19 2.54 4.15
C GLU A 107 -4.40 2.69 2.65
N LEU A 108 -4.23 3.91 2.12
CA LEU A 108 -4.36 4.18 0.68
C LEU A 108 -3.18 3.57 -0.09
N ALA A 109 -1.97 3.66 0.46
CA ALA A 109 -0.78 3.03 -0.13
C ALA A 109 -0.99 1.52 -0.32
N SER A 110 -1.48 0.83 0.72
CA SER A 110 -1.77 -0.61 0.65
C SER A 110 -2.78 -0.93 -0.44
N LYS A 111 -3.88 -0.17 -0.54
CA LYS A 111 -4.89 -0.34 -1.59
C LYS A 111 -4.31 -0.15 -3.00
N VAL A 112 -3.50 0.90 -3.20
CA VAL A 112 -2.82 1.18 -4.48
C VAL A 112 -1.87 0.03 -4.86
N MET A 113 -1.16 -0.52 -3.89
CA MET A 113 -0.24 -1.62 -4.10
C MET A 113 -0.96 -2.93 -4.45
N ILE A 114 -2.09 -3.24 -3.80
CA ILE A 114 -2.92 -4.40 -4.13
C ILE A 114 -3.44 -4.29 -5.57
N GLU A 115 -3.88 -3.11 -5.98
CA GLU A 115 -4.31 -2.86 -7.35
C GLU A 115 -3.14 -3.05 -8.32
N LEU A 116 -1.95 -2.54 -7.99
CA LEU A 116 -0.73 -2.77 -8.78
C LEU A 116 -0.47 -4.27 -8.95
N LEU A 117 -0.50 -5.04 -7.86
CA LEU A 117 -0.30 -6.50 -7.90
C LEU A 117 -1.39 -7.22 -8.70
N SER A 118 -2.61 -6.71 -8.68
CA SER A 118 -3.75 -7.25 -9.45
C SER A 118 -3.63 -6.98 -10.97
N THR A 119 -2.84 -6.00 -11.38
CA THR A 119 -2.57 -5.74 -12.82
C THR A 119 -1.60 -6.74 -13.45
N TYR A 120 -0.88 -7.53 -12.66
CA TYR A 120 0.05 -8.52 -13.19
C TYR A 120 -0.67 -9.80 -13.62
N THR A 121 -0.16 -10.35 -14.71
CA THR A 121 -0.54 -11.63 -15.33
C THR A 121 0.52 -12.69 -15.02
N GLU A 122 0.28 -13.95 -15.36
CA GLU A 122 1.22 -15.04 -15.04
C GLU A 122 2.57 -14.86 -15.77
N ASP A 123 2.55 -14.31 -16.98
CA ASP A 123 3.74 -14.10 -17.80
C ASP A 123 4.70 -13.01 -17.28
N ASN A 124 4.19 -12.07 -16.47
CA ASN A 124 4.98 -10.97 -15.88
C ASN A 124 5.08 -11.04 -14.36
N ALA A 125 4.63 -12.15 -13.75
CA ALA A 125 4.67 -12.36 -12.30
C ALA A 125 6.09 -12.30 -11.73
N SER A 126 7.10 -12.70 -12.50
CA SER A 126 8.51 -12.60 -12.10
C SER A 126 8.98 -11.16 -11.85
N GLN A 127 8.44 -10.20 -12.61
CA GLN A 127 8.73 -8.76 -12.43
C GLN A 127 7.99 -8.18 -11.22
N ALA A 128 6.87 -8.79 -10.84
CA ALA A 128 6.07 -8.39 -9.70
C ALA A 128 6.63 -8.89 -8.36
N ARG A 129 7.59 -9.83 -8.37
CA ARG A 129 8.18 -10.38 -7.14
C ARG A 129 8.70 -9.29 -6.21
N ASP A 130 9.53 -8.39 -6.73
CA ASP A 130 10.16 -7.36 -5.89
C ASP A 130 9.11 -6.37 -5.34
N ASP A 131 8.07 -6.07 -6.14
CA ASP A 131 6.94 -5.24 -5.72
C ASP A 131 6.10 -5.96 -4.64
N ALA A 132 5.86 -7.27 -4.80
CA ALA A 132 5.13 -8.08 -3.83
C ALA A 132 5.90 -8.20 -2.50
N HIS A 133 7.22 -8.38 -2.55
CA HIS A 133 8.09 -8.33 -1.38
C HIS A 133 7.94 -7.02 -0.62
N ARG A 134 8.08 -5.88 -1.33
CA ARG A 134 7.94 -4.55 -0.73
C ARG A 134 6.54 -4.33 -0.15
N CYS A 135 5.51 -4.81 -0.83
CA CYS A 135 4.14 -4.75 -0.34
C CYS A 135 3.98 -5.48 0.98
N ILE A 136 4.40 -6.75 1.05
CA ILE A 136 4.26 -7.58 2.24
C ILE A 136 5.02 -6.94 3.41
N VAL A 137 6.27 -6.51 3.19
CA VAL A 137 7.07 -5.84 4.23
C VAL A 137 6.39 -4.55 4.70
N SER A 138 5.88 -3.73 3.79
CA SER A 138 5.18 -2.49 4.14
C SER A 138 3.90 -2.74 4.94
N CYS A 139 3.10 -3.73 4.54
CA CYS A 139 1.86 -4.09 5.25
C CYS A 139 2.15 -4.77 6.60
N LEU A 140 3.27 -5.49 6.74
CA LEU A 140 3.72 -6.04 8.01
C LEU A 140 4.24 -4.94 8.95
N ALA A 141 5.01 -4.00 8.43
CA ALA A 141 5.55 -2.86 9.17
C ALA A 141 4.46 -1.90 9.68
N ASP A 142 3.33 -1.82 8.98
CA ASP A 142 2.20 -0.99 9.38
C ASP A 142 1.44 -1.62 10.58
N PRO A 143 1.38 -0.94 11.75
CA PRO A 143 0.67 -1.43 12.92
C PRO A 143 -0.87 -1.39 12.75
N SER A 144 -1.39 -0.64 11.78
CA SER A 144 -2.83 -0.50 11.55
C SER A 144 -3.42 -1.56 10.61
N THR A 145 -2.58 -2.21 9.81
CA THR A 145 -3.00 -3.18 8.80
C THR A 145 -3.02 -4.59 9.38
N PHE A 146 -4.17 -5.12 9.79
CA PHE A 146 -4.29 -6.48 10.37
C PHE A 146 -4.72 -7.56 9.37
N LEU A 147 -5.53 -7.19 8.39
CA LEU A 147 -6.05 -8.11 7.39
C LEU A 147 -5.03 -8.23 6.27
N LEU A 148 -4.46 -9.41 6.08
CA LEU A 148 -3.50 -9.71 5.01
C LEU A 148 -4.03 -10.81 4.06
N ASP A 149 -5.20 -11.37 4.38
CA ASP A 149 -5.84 -12.49 3.68
C ASP A 149 -6.09 -12.18 2.20
N HIS A 150 -6.32 -10.91 1.87
CA HIS A 150 -6.56 -10.44 0.52
C HIS A 150 -5.27 -10.43 -0.34
N LEU A 151 -4.09 -10.54 0.25
CA LEU A 151 -2.81 -10.64 -0.46
C LEU A 151 -2.50 -12.08 -0.92
N LEU A 152 -2.89 -13.09 -0.14
CA LEU A 152 -2.68 -14.51 -0.47
C LEU A 152 -3.24 -14.96 -1.83
N PRO A 153 -4.47 -14.58 -2.25
CA PRO A 153 -5.01 -15.04 -3.53
C PRO A 153 -4.37 -14.36 -4.75
N LEU A 154 -3.55 -13.30 -4.55
CA LEU A 154 -2.93 -12.58 -5.66
C LEU A 154 -1.91 -13.49 -6.37
N LYS A 155 -1.99 -13.56 -7.71
CA LYS A 155 -1.11 -14.40 -8.53
C LYS A 155 0.39 -14.17 -8.26
N PRO A 156 0.89 -12.92 -8.13
CA PRO A 156 2.29 -12.66 -7.80
C PRO A 156 2.71 -13.21 -6.44
N VAL A 157 1.79 -13.21 -5.46
CA VAL A 157 2.07 -13.70 -4.10
C VAL A 157 2.11 -15.23 -4.07
N ARG A 158 1.23 -15.89 -4.83
CA ARG A 158 1.26 -17.35 -5.04
C ARG A 158 2.51 -17.82 -5.76
N PHE A 159 3.05 -17.01 -6.66
CA PHE A 159 4.33 -17.32 -7.29
C PHE A 159 5.50 -17.31 -6.29
N LEU A 160 5.35 -16.67 -5.12
CA LEU A 160 6.34 -16.64 -4.05
C LEU A 160 6.16 -17.78 -3.03
N GLU A 161 5.27 -18.74 -3.31
CA GLU A 161 5.12 -19.97 -2.52
C GLU A 161 6.50 -20.67 -2.40
N GLY A 162 6.98 -20.84 -1.16
CA GLY A 162 8.29 -21.43 -0.86
C GLY A 162 9.39 -20.44 -0.47
N GLU A 163 9.14 -19.13 -0.59
CA GLU A 163 10.03 -18.11 -0.02
C GLU A 163 9.66 -17.77 1.43
N LEU A 164 10.66 -17.40 2.25
CA LEU A 164 10.48 -17.07 3.67
C LEU A 164 9.45 -15.96 3.92
N ILE A 165 9.25 -15.04 2.97
CA ILE A 165 8.26 -13.96 3.09
C ILE A 165 6.83 -14.47 2.89
N HIS A 166 6.63 -15.44 2.00
CA HIS A 166 5.32 -16.07 1.82
C HIS A 166 4.95 -16.91 3.04
N ASP A 167 5.91 -17.66 3.59
CA ASP A 167 5.70 -18.42 4.83
C ASP A 167 5.35 -17.48 5.99
N LEU A 168 6.07 -16.36 6.12
CA LEU A 168 5.75 -15.34 7.12
C LEU A 168 4.34 -14.79 6.93
N LEU A 169 3.94 -14.43 5.70
CA LEU A 169 2.59 -13.96 5.40
C LEU A 169 1.53 -15.01 5.76
N THR A 170 1.78 -16.27 5.44
CA THR A 170 0.89 -17.40 5.76
C THR A 170 0.74 -17.58 7.26
N ILE A 171 1.83 -17.45 8.02
CA ILE A 171 1.79 -17.50 9.50
C ILE A 171 0.90 -16.38 10.06
N PHE A 172 0.98 -15.18 9.50
CA PHE A 172 0.16 -14.04 9.93
C PHE A 172 -1.34 -14.24 9.67
N VAL A 173 -1.69 -14.93 8.58
CA VAL A 173 -3.09 -15.14 8.18
C VAL A 173 -3.69 -16.39 8.84
N ALA A 174 -2.98 -17.51 8.80
CA ALA A 174 -3.54 -18.83 9.09
C ALA A 174 -3.04 -19.44 10.42
N GLU A 175 -1.91 -18.98 10.95
CA GLU A 175 -1.28 -19.61 12.12
C GLU A 175 -1.39 -18.79 13.41
N LYS A 176 -1.03 -19.44 14.52
CA LYS A 176 -1.04 -18.86 15.85
C LYS A 176 0.30 -18.21 16.17
N LEU A 177 0.29 -17.34 17.18
CA LEU A 177 1.51 -16.71 17.71
C LEU A 177 2.65 -17.69 18.07
N SER A 178 2.35 -18.93 18.46
CA SER A 178 3.39 -19.95 18.69
C SER A 178 4.25 -20.25 17.46
N ALA A 179 3.64 -20.28 16.27
CA ALA A 179 4.35 -20.53 15.02
C ALA A 179 5.23 -19.34 14.62
N TYR A 180 4.73 -18.11 14.78
CA TYR A 180 5.53 -16.91 14.57
C TYR A 180 6.77 -16.87 15.48
N LEU A 181 6.66 -17.29 16.74
CA LEU A 181 7.80 -17.36 17.66
C LEU A 181 8.85 -18.38 17.21
N GLN A 182 8.43 -19.55 16.72
CA GLN A 182 9.35 -20.56 16.18
C GLN A 182 10.04 -20.05 14.91
N PHE A 183 9.29 -19.43 14.01
CA PHE A 183 9.84 -18.81 12.80
C PHE A 183 10.83 -17.69 13.13
N TYR A 184 10.52 -16.84 14.11
CA TYR A 184 11.42 -15.77 14.56
C TYR A 184 12.71 -16.31 15.18
N GLN A 185 12.65 -17.41 15.92
CA GLN A 185 13.85 -18.06 16.48
C GLN A 185 14.76 -18.64 15.39
N ALA A 186 14.16 -19.22 14.34
CA ALA A 186 14.90 -19.79 13.21
C ALA A 186 15.46 -18.71 12.26
N ASN A 187 14.74 -17.59 12.05
CA ASN A 187 15.00 -16.61 11.01
C ASN A 187 15.13 -15.17 11.55
N ARG A 188 15.88 -14.98 12.65
CA ARG A 188 16.01 -13.67 13.30
C ARG A 188 16.69 -12.61 12.43
N ASP A 189 17.72 -13.02 11.71
CA ASP A 189 18.49 -12.12 10.82
C ASP A 189 17.64 -11.64 9.65
N PHE A 190 16.77 -12.52 9.12
CA PHE A 190 15.83 -12.18 8.07
C PHE A 190 14.86 -11.08 8.50
N ILE A 191 14.20 -11.24 9.66
CA ILE A 191 13.22 -10.26 10.15
C ILE A 191 13.88 -8.91 10.46
N THR A 192 15.12 -8.95 10.98
CA THR A 192 15.91 -7.75 11.23
C THR A 192 16.34 -7.07 9.92
N SER A 193 16.71 -7.84 8.91
CA SER A 193 17.09 -7.32 7.58
C SER A 193 15.94 -6.61 6.85
N LEU A 194 14.70 -7.03 7.12
CA LEU A 194 13.49 -6.41 6.59
C LEU A 194 13.10 -5.12 7.34
N GLY A 195 13.78 -4.79 8.43
CA GLY A 195 13.47 -3.61 9.26
C GLY A 195 12.18 -3.76 10.09
N LEU A 196 11.68 -4.98 10.26
CA LEU A 196 10.44 -5.23 10.99
C LEU A 196 10.70 -5.28 12.50
N SER A 197 9.91 -4.56 13.29
CA SER A 197 9.99 -4.59 14.75
C SER A 197 9.33 -5.85 15.31
N HIS A 198 10.13 -6.68 15.99
CA HIS A 198 9.64 -7.90 16.64
C HIS A 198 8.50 -7.59 17.63
N GLU A 199 8.60 -6.51 18.41
CA GLU A 199 7.57 -6.16 19.40
C GLU A 199 6.23 -5.80 18.74
N GLN A 200 6.26 -5.02 17.65
CA GLN A 200 5.05 -4.65 16.92
C GLN A 200 4.38 -5.86 16.28
N ASN A 201 5.17 -6.72 15.64
CA ASN A 201 4.69 -7.97 15.06
C ASN A 201 4.13 -8.91 16.13
N MET A 202 4.80 -9.02 17.28
CA MET A 202 4.31 -9.83 18.40
C MET A 202 2.97 -9.28 18.94
N HIS A 203 2.83 -7.97 19.07
CA HIS A 203 1.57 -7.35 19.48
C HIS A 203 0.44 -7.65 18.47
N LYS A 204 0.74 -7.50 17.18
CA LYS A 204 -0.18 -7.78 16.07
C LYS A 204 -0.63 -9.24 16.04
N MET A 205 0.30 -10.17 16.19
CA MET A 205 0.00 -11.61 16.26
C MET A 205 -0.84 -11.99 17.50
N ARG A 206 -0.64 -11.34 18.65
CA ARG A 206 -1.49 -11.54 19.84
C ARG A 206 -2.93 -11.14 19.56
N LEU A 207 -3.15 -9.99 18.92
CA LEU A 207 -4.47 -9.51 18.54
C LEU A 207 -5.14 -10.42 17.52
N LEU A 208 -4.42 -10.82 16.46
CA LEU A 208 -4.93 -11.74 15.44
C LEU A 208 -5.32 -13.09 16.03
N THR A 209 -4.47 -13.67 16.88
CA THR A 209 -4.77 -14.95 17.57
C THR A 209 -6.03 -14.80 18.45
N LEU A 210 -6.20 -13.66 19.13
CA LEU A 210 -7.38 -13.39 19.94
C LEU A 210 -8.65 -13.28 19.10
N VAL A 211 -8.59 -12.62 17.94
CA VAL A 211 -9.71 -12.51 16.99
C VAL A 211 -10.08 -13.90 16.44
N GLN A 212 -9.11 -14.70 15.99
CA GLN A 212 -9.34 -16.07 15.52
C GLN A 212 -9.95 -16.97 16.59
N MET A 213 -9.52 -16.83 17.86
CA MET A 213 -10.11 -17.55 18.99
C MET A 213 -11.57 -17.14 19.22
N ALA A 214 -11.87 -15.83 19.15
CA ALA A 214 -13.22 -15.31 19.29
C ALA A 214 -14.13 -15.79 18.13
N GLU A 215 -13.61 -15.87 16.91
CA GLU A 215 -14.34 -16.37 15.74
C GLU A 215 -14.64 -17.88 15.86
N SER A 216 -13.68 -18.66 16.37
CA SER A 216 -13.81 -20.11 16.56
C SER A 216 -14.77 -20.45 17.71
N GLN A 217 -14.91 -19.58 18.72
CA GLN A 217 -15.85 -19.73 19.83
C GLN A 217 -17.10 -18.86 19.62
N LYS A 218 -17.99 -19.28 18.71
CA LYS A 218 -19.31 -18.67 18.48
C LYS A 218 -20.30 -18.75 19.67
N GLY A 219 -19.87 -19.20 20.84
CA GLY A 219 -20.66 -19.25 22.06
C GLY A 219 -19.91 -18.60 23.22
N LEU A 220 -20.42 -17.46 23.70
CA LEU A 220 -19.83 -16.67 24.76
C LEU A 220 -19.62 -17.48 26.05
N VAL A 221 -18.38 -17.86 26.32
CA VAL A 221 -17.88 -17.97 27.69
C VAL A 221 -16.66 -17.06 27.77
N MET A 222 -16.77 -15.97 28.52
CA MET A 222 -15.77 -14.90 28.62
C MET A 222 -14.48 -15.32 29.36
N THR A 223 -14.39 -16.58 29.81
CA THR A 223 -13.30 -17.09 30.65
C THR A 223 -11.98 -17.39 29.91
N PRO A 224 -11.94 -17.94 28.68
CA PRO A 224 -10.68 -18.20 27.99
C PRO A 224 -10.03 -16.92 27.47
N ILE A 225 -10.85 -15.94 27.04
CA ILE A 225 -10.37 -14.65 26.51
C ILE A 225 -9.73 -13.83 27.63
N VAL A 226 -10.34 -13.79 28.84
CA VAL A 226 -9.76 -13.09 30.00
C VAL A 226 -8.52 -13.81 30.54
N ALA A 227 -8.48 -15.14 30.51
CA ALA A 227 -7.29 -15.92 30.87
C ALA A 227 -6.13 -15.69 29.89
N SER A 228 -6.41 -15.68 28.57
CA SER A 228 -5.42 -15.31 27.55
C SER A 228 -4.99 -13.85 27.69
N CYS A 229 -5.91 -12.89 27.82
CA CYS A 229 -5.55 -11.48 28.01
C CYS A 229 -4.63 -11.25 29.23
N ARG A 230 -4.85 -11.97 30.34
CA ARG A 230 -3.94 -11.97 31.50
C ARG A 230 -2.58 -12.61 31.19
N ALA A 231 -2.54 -13.72 30.45
CA ALA A 231 -1.30 -14.38 30.04
C ALA A 231 -0.47 -13.55 29.05
N TRP A 232 -1.12 -12.78 28.17
CA TRP A 232 -0.48 -12.02 27.08
C TRP A 232 -0.15 -10.55 27.43
N ARG A 233 -0.31 -10.11 28.69
CA ARG A 233 -0.02 -8.73 29.17
C ARG A 233 -0.60 -7.61 28.28
N ILE A 234 -1.77 -7.83 27.69
CA ILE A 234 -2.51 -6.77 27.00
C ILE A 234 -3.21 -5.96 28.11
N LEU A 235 -2.81 -4.70 28.29
CA LEU A 235 -3.13 -3.84 29.46
C LEU A 235 -4.62 -3.88 29.91
N PRO A 236 -4.89 -3.67 31.21
CA PRO A 236 -6.18 -3.92 31.88
C PRO A 236 -7.32 -2.95 31.55
N ARG A 237 -7.14 -2.03 30.59
CA ARG A 237 -8.14 -0.99 30.26
C ARG A 237 -9.32 -1.49 29.44
N PHE A 238 -9.17 -2.56 28.66
CA PHE A 238 -10.27 -3.14 27.88
C PHE A 238 -11.31 -3.86 28.76
N CYS A 239 -10.93 -4.30 29.96
CA CYS A 239 -11.81 -5.08 30.82
C CYS A 239 -12.80 -4.23 31.63
N ARG A 240 -12.69 -2.89 31.62
CA ARG A 240 -13.61 -2.00 32.36
C ARG A 240 -14.88 -1.61 31.58
N ILE A 241 -14.90 -1.77 30.26
CA ILE A 241 -16.02 -1.27 29.44
C ILE A 241 -17.18 -2.29 29.36
N THR A 242 -16.94 -3.56 29.67
CA THR A 242 -17.98 -4.62 29.53
C THR A 242 -18.56 -5.13 30.84
N CYS A 243 -18.22 -4.55 32.01
CA CYS A 243 -18.78 -4.94 33.31
C CYS A 243 -19.82 -3.95 33.86
N SER A 244 -20.55 -3.26 32.97
CA SER A 244 -21.70 -2.43 33.36
C SER A 244 -22.86 -2.72 32.43
N HIS A 245 -23.39 -3.94 32.50
CA HIS A 245 -24.82 -4.24 32.43
C HIS A 245 -25.09 -5.65 32.93
#